data_AF-A0A955XRJ3-F1
#
_entry.id   AF-A0A955XRJ3-F1
#
_cell.length_a   1.000
_cell.length_b   1.000
_cell.length_c   1.000
_cell.angle_alpha   90.00
_cell.angle_beta   90.00
_cell.angle_gamma   90.00
#
_symmetry.space_group_name_H-M   'P 1'
#
loop_
_entity.id
_entity.type
_entity.pdbx_description
1 polymer ?
#
loop_
_entity_poly.entity_id
_entity_poly.type
_entity_poly.pdbx_seq_one_letter_code
_entity_poly.pdbx_strand_id
1 'polypeptide(L)'
;MNDQPYYYSGGVLAWQWRYYAAWHQDRLNLLLHMASVPLFIAGLMAAARQAFFGEWFGAAIAALLALLAIGVQWLGHLREPARAPIAGNPYDTLRRVLAEQFISFPRFVLSGGWLHQMVSQPRIDPR
;
A
#
# COMPACT_ATOMS: atom_id res chain seq x y z
N MET A 1 -28.60 -12.47 12.04
CA MET A 1 -27.58 -12.37 10.97
C MET A 1 -26.74 -11.15 11.32
N ASN A 2 -25.44 -11.34 11.54
CA ASN A 2 -24.57 -10.34 12.16
C ASN A 2 -24.17 -9.23 11.17
N ASP A 3 -24.57 -8.00 11.47
CA ASP A 3 -24.21 -6.78 10.74
C ASP A 3 -22.75 -6.38 11.01
N GLN A 4 -21.84 -6.69 10.09
CA GLN A 4 -20.49 -6.12 10.05
C GLN A 4 -20.40 -5.12 8.87
N PRO A 5 -20.38 -3.79 9.12
CA PRO A 5 -20.59 -2.76 8.10
C PRO A 5 -19.28 -2.35 7.41
N TYR A 6 -18.61 -3.26 6.69
CA TYR A 6 -17.35 -2.94 6.00
C TYR A 6 -17.42 -3.08 4.47
N TYR A 7 -18.07 -2.06 3.86
CA TYR A 7 -17.62 -1.23 2.71
C TYR A 7 -16.93 -1.83 1.47
N TYR A 8 -17.53 -2.80 0.76
CA TYR A 8 -17.06 -3.12 -0.60
C TYR A 8 -18.19 -3.24 -1.62
N SER A 9 -18.91 -2.15 -1.92
CA SER A 9 -19.71 -2.13 -3.15
C SER A 9 -18.75 -2.27 -4.36
N GLY A 10 -18.76 -3.44 -4.99
CA GLY A 10 -17.84 -3.78 -6.08
C GLY A 10 -16.49 -4.41 -5.69
N GLY A 11 -16.28 -4.79 -4.42
CA GLY A 11 -15.05 -5.47 -3.97
C GLY A 11 -13.90 -4.53 -3.57
N VAL A 12 -12.84 -5.10 -2.96
CA VAL A 12 -11.71 -4.33 -2.39
C VAL A 12 -10.98 -3.48 -3.43
N LEU A 13 -10.86 -3.97 -4.67
CA LEU A 13 -10.18 -3.24 -5.75
C LEU A 13 -10.98 -2.01 -6.20
N ALA A 14 -12.30 -2.15 -6.40
CA ALA A 14 -13.14 -1.05 -6.81
C ALA A 14 -13.18 0.03 -5.72
N TRP A 15 -13.29 -0.39 -4.46
CA TRP A 15 -13.27 0.50 -3.30
C TRP A 15 -11.93 1.20 -3.14
N GLN A 16 -10.81 0.47 -3.13
CA GLN A 16 -9.47 1.09 -3.04
C GLN A 16 -9.26 2.07 -4.18
N TRP A 17 -9.59 1.69 -5.42
CA TRP A 17 -9.42 2.57 -6.58
C TRP A 17 -10.22 3.87 -6.46
N ARG A 18 -11.47 3.79 -5.99
CA ARG A 18 -12.36 4.95 -5.82
C ARG A 18 -11.78 6.00 -4.85
N TYR A 19 -11.09 5.56 -3.81
CA TYR A 19 -10.61 6.45 -2.74
C TYR A 19 -9.08 6.58 -2.71
N TYR A 20 -8.35 5.91 -3.61
CA TYR A 20 -6.89 5.79 -3.55
C TYR A 20 -6.20 7.14 -3.47
N ALA A 21 -6.58 8.04 -4.39
CA ALA A 21 -6.02 9.38 -4.49
C ALA A 21 -6.45 10.31 -3.34
N ALA A 22 -7.51 9.97 -2.59
CA ALA A 22 -7.94 10.75 -1.44
C ALA A 22 -7.15 10.36 -0.17
N TRP A 23 -6.63 9.14 -0.10
CA TRP A 23 -5.84 8.61 1.03
C TRP A 23 -4.33 8.59 0.80
N HIS A 24 -3.91 8.96 -0.40
CA HIS A 24 -2.55 9.27 -0.74
C HIS A 24 -2.60 10.70 -1.24
N GLN A 25 -2.08 11.67 -0.51
CA GLN A 25 -2.01 13.08 -0.92
C GLN A 25 -0.64 13.66 -0.54
N ASP A 26 0.01 13.12 0.50
CA ASP A 26 1.34 13.54 0.92
C ASP A 26 2.39 13.07 -0.09
N ARG A 27 3.21 14.03 -0.55
CA ARG A 27 4.23 13.77 -1.58
C ARG A 27 5.30 12.81 -1.09
N LEU A 28 5.70 12.94 0.17
CA LEU A 28 6.71 12.04 0.72
C LEU A 28 6.12 10.63 0.85
N ASN A 29 4.87 10.47 1.27
CA ASN A 29 4.20 9.18 1.27
C ASN A 29 4.19 8.53 -0.12
N LEU A 30 3.87 9.30 -1.17
CA LEU A 30 3.94 8.79 -2.55
C LEU A 30 5.34 8.36 -2.96
N LEU A 31 6.36 9.17 -2.67
CA LEU A 31 7.75 8.83 -3.00
C LEU A 31 8.21 7.57 -2.26
N LEU A 32 7.84 7.45 -0.98
CA LEU A 32 8.10 6.25 -0.20
C LEU A 32 7.41 5.04 -0.82
N HIS A 33 6.15 5.13 -1.23
CA HIS A 33 5.44 4.05 -1.92
C HIS A 33 6.11 3.67 -3.26
N MET A 34 6.51 4.65 -4.06
CA MET A 34 7.19 4.43 -5.34
C MET A 34 8.46 3.59 -5.20
N ALA A 35 9.21 3.78 -4.10
CA ALA A 35 10.39 2.97 -3.81
C ALA A 35 10.05 1.64 -3.13
N SER A 36 9.18 1.67 -2.12
CA SER A 36 8.95 0.52 -1.24
C SER A 36 8.01 -0.54 -1.80
N VAL A 37 7.03 -0.18 -2.64
CA VAL A 37 6.14 -1.19 -3.26
C VAL A 37 6.91 -2.14 -4.20
N PRO A 38 7.78 -1.66 -5.12
CA PRO A 38 8.64 -2.56 -5.90
C PRO A 38 9.57 -3.42 -5.04
N LEU A 39 10.13 -2.86 -3.96
CA LEU A 39 10.99 -3.61 -3.03
C LEU A 39 10.20 -4.69 -2.29
N PHE A 40 8.97 -4.41 -1.88
CA PHE A 40 8.07 -5.40 -1.29
C PHE A 40 7.82 -6.55 -2.26
N ILE A 41 7.44 -6.24 -3.50
CA ILE A 41 7.16 -7.25 -4.53
C ILE A 41 8.42 -8.10 -4.79
N ALA A 42 9.57 -7.46 -5.00
CA ALA A 42 10.84 -8.15 -5.24
C ALA A 42 11.23 -9.05 -4.05
N GLY A 43 11.11 -8.55 -2.82
CA GLY A 43 11.40 -9.30 -1.60
C GLY A 43 10.46 -10.51 -1.44
N LEU A 44 9.16 -10.33 -1.69
CA LEU A 44 8.19 -11.41 -1.62
C LEU A 44 8.44 -12.48 -2.69
N MET A 45 8.75 -12.08 -3.93
CA MET A 45 9.11 -13.03 -5.00
C MET A 45 10.43 -13.75 -4.72
N ALA A 46 11.43 -13.06 -4.18
CA ALA A 46 12.70 -13.65 -3.77
C ALA A 46 12.51 -14.64 -2.61
N ALA A 47 11.65 -14.32 -1.64
CA ALA A 47 11.31 -15.21 -0.54
C ALA A 47 10.62 -16.48 -1.06
N ALA A 48 9.61 -16.33 -1.92
CA ALA A 48 8.90 -17.46 -2.52
C ALA A 48 9.83 -18.36 -3.35
N ARG A 49 10.70 -17.75 -4.18
CA ARG A 49 11.69 -18.48 -4.96
C ARG A 49 12.65 -19.27 -4.08
N GLN A 50 13.23 -18.65 -3.05
CA GLN A 50 14.19 -19.30 -2.17
C GLN A 50 13.55 -20.44 -1.37
N ALA A 51 12.35 -20.22 -0.84
CA ALA A 51 11.58 -21.26 -0.16
C ALA A 51 11.30 -22.45 -1.08
N PHE A 52 10.95 -22.20 -2.35
CA PHE A 52 10.72 -23.25 -3.35
C PHE A 52 11.95 -24.13 -3.58
N PHE A 53 13.17 -23.58 -3.49
CA PHE A 53 14.43 -24.33 -3.60
C PHE A 53 14.98 -24.84 -2.26
N GLY A 54 14.25 -24.68 -1.15
CA GLY A 54 14.68 -25.12 0.17
C GLY A 54 15.68 -24.19 0.88
N GLU A 55 15.93 -23.00 0.34
CA GLU A 55 16.85 -21.99 0.87
C GLU A 55 16.18 -21.15 1.98
N TRP A 56 15.78 -21.80 3.07
CA TRP A 56 14.90 -21.21 4.10
C TRP A 56 15.48 -19.97 4.79
N PHE A 57 16.79 -19.94 5.05
CA PHE A 57 17.45 -18.79 5.67
C PHE A 57 17.39 -17.56 4.75
N GLY A 58 17.73 -17.75 3.47
CA GLY A 58 17.62 -16.71 2.47
C GLY A 58 16.17 -16.26 2.24
N ALA A 59 15.21 -17.21 2.27
CA ALA A 59 13.79 -16.91 2.20
C ALA A 59 13.33 -16.03 3.38
N ALA A 60 13.79 -16.33 4.60
CA ALA A 60 13.47 -15.55 5.79
C ALA A 60 14.03 -14.12 5.71
N ILE A 61 15.27 -13.94 5.24
CA ILE A 61 15.85 -12.61 5.01
C ILE A 61 15.03 -11.84 3.98
N ALA A 62 14.69 -12.45 2.84
CA ALA A 62 13.91 -11.79 1.81
C ALA A 62 12.50 -11.40 2.29
N ALA A 63 11.86 -12.26 3.09
CA ALA A 63 10.58 -11.96 3.71
C ALA A 63 10.69 -10.80 4.71
N LEU A 64 11.75 -10.76 5.53
CA LEU A 64 12.00 -9.65 6.45
C LEU A 64 12.17 -8.32 5.69
N LEU A 65 12.92 -8.31 4.58
CA LEU A 65 13.07 -7.11 3.75
C LEU A 65 11.73 -6.64 3.17
N ALA A 66 10.88 -7.57 2.72
CA ALA A 66 9.53 -7.23 2.28
C ALA A 66 8.68 -6.62 3.43
N LEU A 67 8.77 -7.16 4.64
CA LEU A 67 8.08 -6.60 5.82
C LEU A 67 8.60 -5.21 6.19
N LEU A 68 9.91 -4.96 6.10
CA LEU A 68 10.48 -3.63 6.31
C LEU A 68 9.97 -2.63 5.28
N ALA A 69 9.79 -3.04 4.03
CA ALA A 69 9.20 -2.20 2.99
C ALA A 69 7.74 -1.82 3.32
N ILE A 70 6.95 -2.73 3.90
CA ILE A 70 5.62 -2.40 4.43
C ILE A 70 5.72 -1.39 5.60
N GLY A 71 6.71 -1.54 6.48
CA GLY A 71 6.98 -0.60 7.56
C GLY A 71 7.24 0.83 7.05
N VAL A 72 8.03 0.97 5.98
CA VAL A 72 8.28 2.27 5.33
C VAL A 72 6.98 2.89 4.78
N GLN A 73 6.13 2.08 4.16
CA GLN A 73 4.82 2.54 3.66
C GLN A 73 3.91 3.00 4.78
N TRP A 74 3.87 2.25 5.88
CA TRP A 74 3.13 2.63 7.07
C TRP A 74 3.57 4.00 7.61
N LEU A 75 4.88 4.24 7.72
CA LEU A 75 5.41 5.55 8.13
C LEU A 75 5.00 6.67 7.17
N GLY A 76 4.94 6.39 5.87
CA GLY A 76 4.40 7.31 4.87
C GLY A 76 2.92 7.63 5.14
N HIS A 77 2.07 6.61 5.32
CA HIS A 77 0.66 6.81 5.63
C HIS A 77 0.42 7.59 6.92
N LEU A 78 1.35 7.56 7.89
CA LEU A 78 1.24 8.38 9.09
C LEU A 78 1.19 9.89 8.80
N ARG A 79 1.60 10.31 7.61
CA ARG A 79 1.62 11.71 7.17
C ARG A 79 0.35 12.15 6.46
N GLU A 80 -0.51 11.20 6.09
CA GLU A 80 -1.70 11.50 5.30
C GLU A 80 -2.78 12.22 6.12
N PRO A 81 -3.41 13.28 5.58
CA PRO A 81 -4.46 14.02 6.27
C PRO A 81 -5.73 13.20 6.45
N ALA A 82 -5.97 12.23 5.57
CA ALA A 82 -7.05 11.26 5.66
C ALA A 82 -6.53 9.86 5.34
N ARG A 83 -6.99 8.85 6.08
CA ARG A 83 -6.58 7.46 5.91
C ARG A 83 -7.79 6.57 5.69
N ALA A 84 -7.54 5.42 5.07
CA ALA A 84 -8.52 4.35 5.00
C ALA A 84 -8.99 3.95 6.41
N PRO A 85 -10.28 3.60 6.60
CA PRO A 85 -10.77 3.03 7.85
C PRO A 85 -9.96 1.79 8.24
N ILE A 86 -9.70 1.63 9.54
CA ILE A 86 -9.02 0.45 10.10
C ILE A 86 -9.78 -0.80 9.66
N ALA A 87 -9.05 -1.79 9.16
CA ALA A 87 -9.62 -3.08 8.77
C ALA A 87 -10.20 -3.78 10.01
N GLY A 88 -11.40 -4.34 9.88
CA GLY A 88 -12.10 -4.97 11.00
C GLY A 88 -11.49 -6.30 11.44
N ASN A 89 -10.63 -6.92 10.62
CA ASN A 89 -9.96 -8.19 10.94
C ASN A 89 -8.65 -8.37 10.14
N PRO A 90 -7.74 -9.28 10.55
CA PRO A 90 -6.45 -9.49 9.90
C PRO A 90 -6.53 -9.96 8.44
N TYR A 91 -7.56 -10.73 8.08
CA TYR A 91 -7.76 -11.18 6.71
C TYR A 91 -8.11 -10.01 5.78
N ASP A 92 -8.95 -9.08 6.24
CA ASP A 92 -9.26 -7.85 5.52
C ASP A 92 -8.01 -6.96 5.35
N THR A 93 -7.19 -6.84 6.40
CA THR A 93 -5.89 -6.16 6.33
C THR A 93 -5.02 -6.76 5.23
N LEU A 94 -4.85 -8.09 5.23
CA LEU A 94 -4.03 -8.78 4.24
C LEU A 94 -4.54 -8.55 2.81
N ARG A 95 -5.86 -8.63 2.58
CA ARG A 95 -6.45 -8.38 1.27
C ARG A 95 -6.19 -6.97 0.78
N ARG A 96 -6.35 -5.95 1.64
CA ARG A 96 -6.09 -4.55 1.30
C ARG A 96 -4.62 -4.32 0.97
N VAL A 97 -3.71 -4.85 1.79
CA VAL A 97 -2.26 -4.73 1.56
C VAL A 97 -1.91 -5.36 0.21
N LEU A 98 -2.25 -6.63 -0.03
CA LEU A 98 -1.91 -7.30 -1.28
C LEU A 98 -2.55 -6.62 -2.51
N ALA A 99 -3.82 -6.21 -2.40
CA ALA A 99 -4.49 -5.46 -3.46
C ALA A 99 -3.78 -4.14 -3.79
N GLU A 100 -3.31 -3.43 -2.76
CA GLU A 100 -2.58 -2.19 -2.91
C GLU A 100 -1.22 -2.41 -3.58
N GLN A 101 -0.43 -3.36 -3.06
CA GLN A 101 0.92 -3.63 -3.57
C GLN A 101 0.90 -4.06 -5.04
N PHE A 102 0.01 -4.98 -5.40
CA PHE A 102 0.04 -5.61 -6.72
C PHE A 102 -0.87 -4.96 -7.77
N ILE A 103 -1.91 -4.23 -7.36
CA ILE A 103 -2.93 -3.74 -8.29
C ILE A 103 -3.14 -2.23 -8.13
N SER A 104 -3.62 -1.76 -6.97
CA SER A 104 -4.08 -0.38 -6.82
C SER A 104 -2.95 0.63 -6.99
N PHE A 105 -1.80 0.43 -6.33
CA PHE A 105 -0.67 1.35 -6.44
C PHE A 105 -0.02 1.31 -7.84
N PRO A 106 0.34 0.14 -8.42
CA PRO A 106 0.87 0.09 -9.78
C PRO A 106 -0.09 0.74 -10.80
N ARG A 107 -1.39 0.46 -10.70
CA ARG A 107 -2.41 1.09 -11.55
C ARG A 107 -2.45 2.61 -11.35
N PHE A 108 -2.35 3.10 -10.12
CA PHE A 108 -2.33 4.52 -9.81
C PHE A 108 -1.12 5.23 -10.44
N VAL A 109 0.07 4.63 -10.31
CA VAL A 109 1.30 5.13 -10.95
C VAL A 109 1.17 5.18 -12.47
N LEU A 110 0.75 4.06 -13.08
CA LEU A 110 0.61 3.93 -14.54
C LEU A 110 -0.48 4.83 -15.12
N SER A 111 -1.52 5.14 -14.35
CA SER A 111 -2.58 6.07 -14.75
C SER A 111 -2.16 7.55 -14.69
N GLY A 112 -0.99 7.86 -14.12
CA GLY A 112 -0.53 9.23 -13.90
C GLY A 112 -1.19 9.96 -12.72
N GLY A 113 -2.00 9.28 -11.90
CA GLY A 113 -2.72 9.91 -10.78
C GLY A 113 -1.81 10.61 -9.76
N TRP A 114 -0.55 10.17 -9.64
CA TRP A 114 0.46 10.75 -8.77
C TRP A 114 0.91 12.16 -9.20
N LEU A 115 0.84 12.49 -10.50
CA LEU A 115 1.24 13.80 -11.02
C LEU A 115 0.41 14.90 -10.40
N HIS A 116 -0.90 14.68 -10.27
CA HIS A 116 -1.80 15.65 -9.66
C HIS A 116 -1.41 15.94 -8.20
N GLN A 117 -1.00 14.93 -7.45
CA GLN A 117 -0.60 15.08 -6.05
C GLN A 117 0.79 15.70 -5.88
N MET A 118 1.69 15.48 -6.84
CA MET A 118 2.99 16.14 -6.85
C MET A 118 2.92 17.62 -7.23
N VAL A 119 1.87 18.04 -7.95
CA VAL A 119 1.67 19.44 -8.34
C VAL A 119 0.81 20.19 -7.33
N SER A 120 -0.23 19.55 -6.78
CA SER A 120 -1.05 20.11 -5.69
C SER A 120 -0.21 20.21 -4.41
N GLN A 121 0.08 21.41 -3.90
CA GLN A 121 0.49 21.59 -2.51
C GLN A 121 -0.76 21.88 -1.67
N PRO A 122 -0.82 21.46 -0.40
CA PRO A 122 -1.59 22.21 0.57
C PRO A 122 -1.01 23.62 0.59
N ARG A 123 -1.86 24.62 0.34
CA ARG A 123 -1.50 26.00 0.69
C ARG A 123 -1.24 25.99 2.19
N ILE A 124 0.02 26.09 2.61
CA ILE A 124 0.34 26.50 3.97
C ILE A 124 -0.11 27.96 4.03
N ASP A 125 -1.30 28.20 4.57
CA ASP A 125 -1.75 29.54 4.92
C ASP A 125 -1.05 29.91 6.23
N PRO A 126 -0.11 30.86 6.23
CA PRO A 126 0.46 31.36 7.47
C PRO A 126 -0.55 32.34 8.08
N ARG A 127 -1.50 31.82 8.86
CA ARG A 127 -2.29 32.62 9.80
C ARG A 127 -2.00 32.18 11.21
#